data_AF-A0A1H5PBD1-F1
#
_entry.id   AF-A0A1H5PBD1-F1
#
_cell.length_a   1.000
_cell.length_b   1.000
_cell.length_c   1.000
_cell.angle_alpha   90.00
_cell.angle_beta   90.00
_cell.angle_gamma   90.00
#
_symmetry.space_group_name_H-M   'P 1'
#
loop_
_entity.id
_entity.type
_entity.pdbx_description
1 polymer ?
#
loop_
_entity_poly.entity_id
_entity_poly.type
_entity_poly.pdbx_seq_one_letter_code
_entity_poly.pdbx_strand_id
1 'polypeptide(L)' 'MKEVIKQRSNSFTHKCVKLAIELPKSKLGNHIEGQLIRSSTSVAANYRAACLGQSKRAFISKLE' A
#
# COMPACT_ATOMS: atom_id res chain seq x y z
N MET A 1 0.13 -17.33 -7.82
CA MET A 1 1.04 -16.37 -7.15
C MET A 1 0.64 -14.90 -7.37
N LYS A 2 0.51 -14.41 -8.62
CA LYS A 2 0.16 -13.01 -8.93
C LYS A 2 -1.15 -12.52 -8.27
N GLU A 3 -2.23 -13.29 -8.42
CA GLU A 3 -3.53 -12.91 -7.83
C GLU A 3 -3.54 -12.95 -6.30
N VAL A 4 -2.78 -13.87 -5.68
CA VAL A 4 -2.68 -13.96 -4.22
C VAL A 4 -2.02 -12.72 -3.64
N ILE A 5 -0.90 -12.26 -4.23
CA ILE A 5 -0.21 -11.06 -3.73
C ILE A 5 -1.07 -9.82 -3.96
N LYS A 6 -1.73 -9.70 -5.12
CA LYS A 6 -2.68 -8.61 -5.39
C LYS A 6 -3.79 -8.54 -4.33
N GLN A 7 -4.42 -9.67 -4.02
CA GLN A 7 -5.47 -9.75 -3.00
C GLN A 7 -4.92 -9.40 -1.61
N ARG A 8 -3.74 -9.90 -1.26
CA ARG A 8 -3.08 -9.59 0.03
C ARG A 8 -2.73 -8.12 0.17
N SER A 9 -2.15 -7.50 -0.87
CA SER A 9 -1.82 -6.07 -0.86
C SER A 9 -3.07 -5.21 -0.73
N ASN A 10 -4.15 -5.53 -1.46
CA ASN A 10 -5.42 -4.80 -1.33
C ASN A 10 -6.06 -4.98 0.05
N SER A 11 -6.05 -6.20 0.60
CA SER A 11 -6.55 -6.48 1.94
C SER A 11 -5.75 -5.72 3.01
N PHE A 12 -4.43 -5.68 2.87
CA PHE A 12 -3.54 -4.91 3.74
C PHE A 12 -3.87 -3.42 3.69
N THR A 13 -3.94 -2.82 2.50
CA THR A 13 -4.31 -1.40 2.33
C THR A 13 -5.66 -1.10 2.98
N HIS A 14 -6.66 -1.96 2.76
CA HIS A 14 -7.99 -1.76 3.32
C HIS A 14 -8.00 -1.79 4.86
N LYS A 15 -7.22 -2.68 5.47
CA LYS A 15 -7.06 -2.73 6.93
C LYS A 15 -6.36 -1.48 7.47
N CYS A 16 -5.29 -1.02 6.81
CA CYS A 16 -4.59 0.20 7.21
C CYS A 16 -5.47 1.44 7.11
N VAL A 17 -6.29 1.56 6.07
CA VAL A 17 -7.23 2.68 5.91
C VAL A 17 -8.28 2.67 7.03
N LYS A 18 -8.85 1.50 7.37
CA LYS A 18 -9.79 1.37 8.49
C LYS A 18 -9.16 1.83 9.82
N LEU A 19 -7.95 1.35 10.12
CA LEU A 19 -7.21 1.78 11.29
C LEU A 19 -6.93 3.29 11.29
N ALA A 20 -6.56 3.85 10.13
CA ALA A 20 -6.25 5.27 10.01
C ALA A 20 -7.46 6.17 10.31
N ILE A 21 -8.67 5.73 9.91
CA ILE A 21 -9.92 6.47 10.14
C ILE A 21 -10.33 6.43 11.62
N GLU A 22 -9.97 5.37 12.35
CA GLU A 22 -10.24 5.23 13.80
C GLU A 22 -9.31 6.08 14.67
N LEU A 23 -8.28 6.71 14.11
CA LEU A 23 -7.34 7.54 14.86
C LEU A 23 -8.04 8.78 15.46
N PRO A 24 -7.66 9.20 16.69
CA PRO A 24 -8.20 10.41 17.29
C PRO A 24 -7.97 11.64 16.43
N LYS A 25 -8.98 12.51 16.28
CA LYS A 25 -8.90 13.77 15.51
C LYS A 25 -8.10 14.84 16.26
N SER A 26 -6.81 14.57 16.38
CA SER A 26 -5.77 15.42 16.92
C SER A 26 -4.74 15.73 15.84
N LYS A 27 -3.87 16.72 16.07
CA LYS A 27 -2.77 17.04 15.15
C LYS A 27 -1.88 15.83 14.87
N LEU A 28 -1.56 15.05 15.91
CA LEU A 28 -0.76 13.83 15.77
C LEU A 28 -1.53 12.72 15.05
N GLY A 29 -2.80 12.50 15.41
CA GLY A 29 -3.64 11.50 14.77
C GLY A 29 -3.81 11.76 13.27
N ASN A 30 -4.11 13.00 12.87
CA ASN A 30 -4.22 13.38 11.46
C ASN A 30 -2.88 13.22 10.70
N HIS A 31 -1.75 13.49 11.37
CA HIS A 31 -0.43 13.30 10.77
C HIS A 31 -0.14 11.82 10.49
N ILE A 32 -0.41 10.96 11.48
CA ILE A 32 -0.23 9.51 11.35
C ILE A 32 -1.23 8.92 10.34
N GLU A 33 -2.49 9.37 10.36
CA GLU A 33 -3.54 8.99 9.40
C GLU A 33 -3.04 9.20 7.96
N GLY A 34 -2.57 10.40 7.64
CA GLY A 34 -2.05 10.71 6.30
C GLY A 34 -0.82 9.88 5.93
N GLN A 35 0.11 9.69 6.87
CA GLN A 35 1.30 8.85 6.62
C GLN A 35 0.95 7.39 6.36
N LEU A 36 0.05 6.83 7.17
CA LEU A 36 -0.38 5.44 7.10
C LEU A 36 -1.18 5.15 5.82
N ILE A 37 -2.11 6.04 5.44
CA ILE A 37 -2.87 5.90 4.18
C ILE A 37 -1.91 5.93 2.98
N ARG A 38 -0.95 6.87 2.97
CA ARG A 38 -0.02 7.01 1.84
C ARG A 38 0.94 5.83 1.72
N SER A 39 1.50 5.34 2.83
CA SER A 39 2.41 4.20 2.82
C SER A 39 1.70 2.88 2.50
N SER A 40 0.48 2.68 3.00
CA SER A 40 -0.26 1.44 2.75
C SER A 40 -0.83 1.33 1.33
N THR A 41 -1.23 2.45 0.72
CA THR A 41 -1.70 2.50 -0.67
C THR A 41 -0.56 2.34 -1.68
N SER A 42 0.65 2.81 -1.35
CA SER A 42 1.82 2.67 -2.23
C SER A 42 2.18 1.21 -2.48
N VAL A 43 1.98 0.30 -1.52
CA VAL A 43 2.26 -1.14 -1.67
C VAL A 43 1.44 -1.76 -2.81
N ALA A 44 0.12 -1.52 -2.84
CA ALA A 44 -0.74 -2.03 -3.89
C ALA A 44 -0.42 -1.39 -5.26
N ALA A 45 -0.11 -0.08 -5.27
CA ALA A 45 0.26 0.63 -6.48
C ALA A 45 1.60 0.16 -7.07
N ASN A 46 2.63 -0.01 -6.23
CA ASN A 46 3.94 -0.50 -6.62
C ASN A 46 3.89 -1.96 -7.09
N TYR A 47 3.11 -2.80 -6.43
CA TYR A 47 2.87 -4.16 -6.89
C TYR A 47 2.24 -4.20 -8.29
N ARG A 48 1.25 -3.33 -8.55
CA ARG A 48 0.63 -3.19 -9.88
C ARG A 48 1.65 -2.71 -10.90
N ALA A 49 2.47 -1.71 -10.57
CA ALA A 49 3.52 -1.20 -11.44
C ALA A 49 4.57 -2.28 -11.76
N ALA A 50 4.98 -3.07 -10.77
CA ALA A 50 5.87 -4.21 -10.95
C ALA A 50 5.29 -5.20 -11.97
N CYS A 51 4.00 -5.53 -11.84
CA CYS A 51 3.31 -6.46 -12.75
C CYS A 51 3.20 -5.97 -14.21
N LEU A 52 3.23 -4.65 -14.42
CA LEU A 52 3.23 -4.01 -15.75
C LEU A 52 4.65 -3.84 -16.32
N GLY A 53 5.68 -4.01 -15.49
CA GLY A 53 7.07 -3.93 -15.90
C GLY A 53 7.40 -4.97 -16.97
N GLN A 54 8.04 -4.52 -18.04
CA GLN A 54 8.42 -5.33 -19.21
C GLN A 54 9.68 -6.18 -18.96
N SER A 55 10.35 -6.04 -17.81
CA SER A 55 11.57 -6.77 -17.48
C SER A 55 11.62 -7.20 -16.01
N LYS A 56 12.39 -8.25 -15.74
CA LYS A 56 12.65 -8.73 -14.38
C LYS A 56 13.27 -7.65 -13.48
N ARG A 57 14.11 -6.78 -14.05
CA ARG A 57 14.73 -5.65 -13.33
C ARG A 57 13.69 -4.59 -12.96
N ALA A 58 12.78 -4.25 -13.88
CA ALA A 58 11.68 -3.33 -13.60
C ALA A 58 10.71 -3.88 -12.56
N PHE A 59 10.48 -5.20 -12.55
CA PHE A 59 9.68 -5.87 -11.53
C PHE A 59 10.32 -5.75 -10.13
N ILE A 60 11.62 -6.05 -10.00
CA ILE A 60 12.34 -6.02 -8.71
C ILE A 60 12.38 -4.60 -8.14
N SER A 61 12.73 -3.60 -8.95
CA SER A 61 12.81 -2.19 -8.51
C SER A 61 11.49 -1.62 -7.99
N LYS A 62 10.35 -2.24 -8.30
CA LYS A 62 9.02 -1.84 -7.82
C LYS A 62 8.53 -2.69 -6.64
N LEU A 63 9.32 -3.64 -6.16
CA LEU A 63 9.03 -4.45 -4.97
C LEU A 63 9.94 -4.12 -3.78
N GLU A 64 10.98 -3.30 -3.99
CA GLU A 64 11.76 -2.64 -2.94
C GLU A 64 10.91 -1.60 -2.19
#